data_AF-A0A926S7D7-F1
#
_entry.id   AF-A0A926S7D7-F1
#
_cell.length_a   1.000
_cell.length_b   1.000
_cell.length_c   1.000
_cell.angle_alpha   90.00
_cell.angle_beta   90.00
_cell.angle_gamma   90.00
#
_symmetry.space_group_name_H-M   'P 1'
#
loop_
_entity.id
_entity.type
_entity.pdbx_description
1 polymer ?
#
loop_
_entity_poly.entity_id
_entity_poly.type
_entity_poly.pdbx_seq_one_letter_code
_entity_poly.pdbx_strand_id
1 'polypeptide(L)' 'MMIVLKSDYFSTHERLTRFINENHIKREDILVITQIPGSFTILFYADDSVQEVTHGMFS' A
#
# COMPACT_ATOMS: atom_id res chain seq x y z
N MET A 1 7.58 -16.10 6.97
CA MET A 1 8.64 -15.20 6.48
C MET A 1 8.93 -15.53 5.03
N MET A 2 7.93 -15.29 4.20
CA MET A 2 7.99 -15.42 2.75
C MET A 2 7.64 -14.05 2.18
N ILE A 3 8.48 -13.53 1.29
CA ILE A 3 8.18 -12.29 0.57
C ILE A 3 7.07 -12.60 -0.45
N VAL A 4 5.97 -11.87 -0.35
CA VAL A 4 4.81 -12.00 -1.23
C VAL A 4 4.50 -10.66 -1.87
N LEU A 5 3.89 -10.70 -3.06
CA LEU A 5 3.33 -9.51 -3.70
C LEU A 5 1.97 -9.20 -3.07
N LYS A 6 1.82 -8.01 -2.51
CA LYS A 6 0.58 -7.48 -1.96
C LYS A 6 0.07 -6.31 -2.80
N SER A 7 -1.21 -6.01 -2.66
CA SER A 7 -1.84 -4.87 -3.33
C SER A 7 -2.92 -4.25 -2.48
N ASP A 8 -3.09 -2.94 -2.59
CA ASP A 8 -4.19 -2.21 -1.97
C ASP A 8 -4.65 -1.05 -2.85
N TYR A 9 -5.85 -0.53 -2.59
CA TYR A 9 -6.44 0.59 -3.33
C TYR A 9 -6.91 1.72 -2.39
N PHE A 10 -6.84 2.94 -2.89
CA PHE A 10 -7.09 4.15 -2.11
C PHE A 10 -7.93 5.13 -2.91
N SER A 11 -8.90 5.79 -2.28
CA SER A 11 -9.73 6.83 -2.91
C SER A 11 -9.01 8.19 -3.03
N THR A 12 -7.98 8.42 -2.21
CA THR A 12 -7.22 9.68 -2.20
C THR A 12 -5.73 9.43 -2.13
N HIS A 13 -4.96 10.35 -2.71
CA HIS A 13 -3.50 10.35 -2.64
C HIS A 13 -2.97 10.43 -1.19
N GLU A 14 -3.71 11.09 -0.29
CA GLU A 14 -3.35 11.28 1.11
C GLU A 14 -3.41 9.96 1.88
N ARG A 15 -4.47 9.17 1.67
CA ARG A 15 -4.59 7.83 2.29
C ARG A 15 -3.49 6.88 1.80
N LEU A 16 -3.19 6.88 0.50
CA LEU A 16 -2.08 6.09 -0.04
C LEU A 16 -0.75 6.49 0.61
N THR A 17 -0.46 7.80 0.67
CA THR A 17 0.79 8.31 1.23
C THR A 17 0.92 7.94 2.70
N ARG A 18 -0.17 8.08 3.47
CA ARG A 18 -0.24 7.69 4.86
C ARG A 18 0.03 6.21 5.05
N PHE A 19 -0.60 5.34 4.25
CA PHE A 19 -0.38 3.90 4.30
C PHE A 19 1.08 3.50 4.05
N ILE A 20 1.72 4.07 3.04
CA ILE A 20 3.14 3.83 2.74
C ILE A 20 4.01 4.19 3.95
N ASN A 21 3.76 5.36 4.56
CA ASN A 21 4.55 5.86 5.68
C ASN A 21 4.31 5.07 6.98
N GLU A 22 3.05 4.78 7.33
CA GLU A 22 2.69 4.04 8.55
C GLU A 22 3.17 2.58 8.50
N ASN A 23 3.20 1.97 7.32
CA ASN A 23 3.70 0.61 7.14
C ASN A 23 5.19 0.54 6.81
N HIS A 24 5.88 1.69 6.78
CA HIS A 24 7.30 1.78 6.43
C HIS A 24 7.68 1.05 5.14
N ILE A 25 6.80 1.09 4.13
CA ILE A 25 7.03 0.45 2.83
C ILE A 25 8.17 1.20 2.14
N LYS A 26 9.27 0.50 1.91
CA LYS A 26 10.44 1.12 1.27
C LYS A 26 10.18 1.30 -0.22
N ARG A 27 10.83 2.31 -0.80
CA ARG A 27 10.69 2.60 -2.23
C ARG A 27 11.07 1.41 -3.09
N GLU A 28 12.14 0.70 -2.73
CA GLU A 28 12.63 -0.49 -3.45
C GLU A 28 11.65 -1.66 -3.45
N ASP A 29 10.72 -1.71 -2.50
CA ASP A 29 9.73 -2.77 -2.37
C ASP A 29 8.45 -2.46 -3.16
N ILE A 30 8.29 -1.22 -3.68
CA ILE A 30 7.13 -0.81 -4.47
C ILE A 30 7.36 -1.19 -5.93
N LEU A 31 6.51 -2.09 -6.45
CA LEU A 31 6.53 -2.49 -7.85
C LEU A 31 5.91 -1.41 -8.74
N VAL A 32 4.72 -0.93 -8.37
CA VAL A 32 4.03 0.12 -9.13
C VAL A 32 2.98 0.85 -8.26
N ILE A 33 2.80 2.14 -8.56
CA ILE A 33 1.64 2.93 -8.14
C ILE A 33 0.92 3.40 -9.40
N THR A 34 -0.34 3.03 -9.55
CA THR A 34 -1.19 3.45 -10.68
C THR A 34 -2.30 4.36 -10.20
N GLN A 35 -2.69 5.32 -11.05
CA GLN A 35 -3.85 6.18 -10.82
C GLN A 35 -4.86 5.98 -11.95
N ILE A 36 -6.10 5.69 -11.57
CA ILE A 36 -7.26 5.82 -12.45
C ILE A 36 -8.16 6.94 -11.91
N PRO A 37 -9.10 7.49 -12.69
CA PRO A 37 -9.98 8.54 -12.20
C PRO A 37 -10.67 8.14 -10.88
N GLY A 38 -10.37 8.85 -9.79
CA GLY A 38 -10.96 8.62 -8.47
C GLY A 38 -10.32 7.53 -7.62
N SER A 39 -9.23 6.88 -8.05
CA SER A 39 -8.52 5.93 -7.19
C SER A 39 -7.04 5.73 -7.53
N PHE A 40 -6.31 5.23 -6.53
CA PHE A 40 -4.92 4.85 -6.60
C PHE A 40 -4.78 3.39 -6.21
N THR A 41 -3.88 2.66 -6.86
CA THR A 41 -3.56 1.27 -6.53
C THR A 41 -2.06 1.16 -6.36
N ILE A 42 -1.62 0.45 -5.32
CA ILE A 42 -0.21 0.13 -5.08
C ILE A 42 -0.02 -1.38 -5.14
N LEU A 43 1.06 -1.81 -5.78
CA LEU A 43 1.58 -3.17 -5.70
C LEU A 43 2.97 -3.11 -5.07
N PHE A 44 3.21 -3.90 -4.04
CA PHE A 44 4.47 -3.90 -3.28
C PHE A 44 4.80 -5.28 -2.73
N TYR A 45 6.08 -5.56 -2.54
CA TYR A 45 6.56 -6.77 -1.88
C TYR A 45 6.64 -6.57 -0.37
N ALA A 46 6.15 -7.54 0.39
CA ALA A 46 6.22 -7.52 1.86
C ALA A 46 6.24 -8.94 2.41
N ASP A 47 6.59 -9.08 3.69
CA ASP A 47 6.53 -10.37 4.36
C ASP A 47 5.09 -10.83 4.58
N ASP A 48 4.82 -12.11 4.36
CA ASP A 48 3.52 -12.74 4.58
C ASP A 48 3.02 -12.62 6.03
N SER A 49 3.94 -12.56 6.99
CA SER A 49 3.63 -12.45 8.42
C SER A 49 3.38 -11.01 8.90
N VAL A 50 3.73 -10.00 8.11
CA VAL A 50 3.46 -8.59 8.45
C VAL A 50 2.02 -8.29 8.10
N GLN A 51 1.24 -7.87 9.10
CA GLN A 51 -0.10 -7.34 8.89
C GLN A 51 -0.03 -5.83 8.79
N GLU A 52 -0.48 -5.27 7.67
CA GLU A 52 -0.46 -3.83 7.44
C GLU A 52 -1.48 -3.08 8.30
N VAL A 53 -1.08 -1.91 8.78
CA VAL A 53 -1.95 -0.93 9.43
C VAL A 53 -2.87 -0.32 8.36
N THR A 54 -4.18 -0.48 8.56
CA THR A 54 -5.24 -0.03 7.61
C THR A 54 -6.17 1.04 8.21
N HIS A 55 -5.71 1.76 9.24
CA HIS A 55 -6.53 2.77 9.93
C HIS A 55 -7.13 3.80 8.95
N GLY A 56 -8.46 3.94 8.96
CA GLY A 56 -9.17 4.96 8.18
C GLY A 56 -9.36 4.65 6.69
N MET A 57 -9.06 3.42 6.25
CA MET A 57 -9.29 2.98 4.87
C MET A 57 -10.77 2.84 4.50
N PHE A 58 -11.63 2.50 5.47
CA PHE A 58 -13.05 2.13 5.26
C PHE A 58 -14.09 3.17 5.72
N SER A 59 -13.69 4.40 6.06
CA SER A 59 -14.64 5.50 6.40
C SER A 59 -14.85 6.45 5.24
#